data_AF-A0A1Q9N483-F1
#
_entry.id   AF-A0A1Q9N483-F1
#
_cell.length_a   1.000
_cell.length_b   1.000
_cell.length_c   1.000
_cell.angle_alpha   90.00
_cell.angle_beta   90.00
_cell.angle_gamma   90.00
#
_symmetry.space_group_name_H-M   'P 1'
#
loop_
_entity.id
_entity.type
_entity.pdbx_description
1 polymer ?
#
loop_
_entity_poly.entity_id
_entity_poly.type
_entity_poly.pdbx_seq_one_letter_code
_entity_poly.pdbx_strand_id
1 'polypeptide(L)'
;MIILDFIQYTNDNKPVYPVYILKRVVDQLVEYCKEEVPIEALGVLIGWHYCLSELNSQIRYTKITDWVTGEVDASHIGAKFTEKGITEYNMLLDEKYGSEREGPYNVGLFHSHPFGVEPHFSNTDYSTFLVFPYNNENNVFILIDPVPETPFFKVFQLQIIKNKLELVQIPWIEYSPISKDFEGYKQIKTDEIIGEVPVETNLEKDQSQNIGNNLSEKEDPIFNPPNVEDIKDIERKKKKYSLKDYF
;
A
#
# COMPACT_ATOMS: atom_id res chain seq x y z
N MET A 1 2.49 14.62 -11.21
CA MET A 1 3.52 13.83 -10.48
C MET A 1 3.81 12.61 -11.33
N ILE A 2 5.06 12.40 -11.73
CA ILE A 2 5.41 11.38 -12.74
C ILE A 2 5.56 10.04 -12.02
N ILE A 3 4.76 9.04 -12.40
CA ILE A 3 4.71 7.69 -11.81
C ILE A 3 6.09 6.98 -11.84
N LEU A 4 7.01 7.42 -12.71
CA LEU A 4 8.35 6.85 -12.89
C LEU A 4 9.30 7.08 -11.71
N ASP A 5 9.05 8.08 -10.85
CA ASP A 5 9.95 8.39 -9.72
C ASP A 5 9.95 7.31 -8.62
N PHE A 6 8.99 6.37 -8.67
CA PHE A 6 8.85 5.30 -7.68
C PHE A 6 9.48 3.97 -8.08
N ILE A 7 9.78 3.78 -9.37
CA ILE A 7 10.42 2.55 -9.85
C ILE A 7 11.92 2.69 -9.57
N GLN A 8 12.41 1.85 -8.68
CA GLN A 8 13.82 1.77 -8.37
C GLN A 8 14.47 0.79 -9.35
N TYR A 9 15.80 0.82 -9.47
CA TYR A 9 16.53 -0.09 -10.36
C TYR A 9 17.68 -0.75 -9.61
N THR A 10 17.87 -2.04 -9.82
CA THR A 10 19.05 -2.76 -9.35
C THR A 10 20.31 -2.31 -10.11
N ASN A 11 21.49 -2.71 -9.65
CA ASN A 11 22.75 -2.48 -10.37
C ASN A 11 22.77 -3.03 -11.81
N ASP A 12 22.03 -4.11 -12.07
CA ASP A 12 21.85 -4.68 -13.42
C ASP A 12 20.75 -3.99 -14.26
N ASN A 13 20.30 -2.79 -13.89
CA ASN A 13 19.20 -2.05 -14.52
C ASN A 13 17.85 -2.80 -14.56
N LYS A 14 17.59 -3.70 -13.60
CA LYS A 14 16.28 -4.36 -13.48
C LYS A 14 15.34 -3.49 -12.64
N PRO A 15 14.10 -3.24 -13.09
CA PRO A 15 13.16 -2.44 -12.33
C PRO A 15 12.69 -3.18 -11.08
N VAL A 16 12.62 -2.46 -9.96
CA VAL A 16 12.06 -2.89 -8.68
C VAL A 16 10.86 -2.02 -8.38
N TYR A 17 9.70 -2.65 -8.32
CA TYR A 17 8.44 -1.99 -8.01
C TYR A 17 8.29 -1.87 -6.50
N PRO A 18 7.69 -0.79 -5.99
CA PRO A 18 7.53 -0.61 -4.55
C PRO A 18 6.57 -1.63 -3.94
N VAL A 19 5.63 -2.19 -4.72
CA VAL A 19 4.68 -3.21 -4.26
C VAL A 19 4.52 -4.36 -5.25
N TYR A 20 4.58 -5.58 -4.73
CA TYR A 20 4.28 -6.83 -5.43
C TYR A 20 3.09 -7.52 -4.76
N ILE A 21 2.07 -7.88 -5.52
CA ILE A 21 0.86 -8.51 -5.01
C ILE A 21 0.65 -9.86 -5.69
N LEU A 22 0.42 -10.90 -4.89
CA LEU A 22 0.16 -12.23 -5.41
C LEU A 22 -1.17 -12.22 -6.20
N LYS A 23 -1.19 -12.81 -7.40
CA LYS A 23 -2.39 -12.83 -8.26
C LYS A 23 -3.65 -13.28 -7.52
N ARG A 24 -3.57 -14.41 -6.79
CA ARG A 24 -4.72 -14.92 -6.02
C ARG A 24 -5.26 -13.90 -5.03
N VAL A 25 -4.40 -13.04 -4.47
CA VAL A 25 -4.81 -12.01 -3.51
C VAL A 25 -5.58 -10.92 -4.24
N VAL A 26 -5.11 -10.44 -5.39
CA VAL A 26 -5.85 -9.46 -6.21
C VAL A 26 -7.24 -9.99 -6.54
N ASP A 27 -7.32 -11.21 -7.08
CA ASP A 27 -8.58 -11.83 -7.48
C ASP A 27 -9.53 -12.01 -6.27
N GLN A 28 -9.01 -12.48 -5.12
CA GLN A 28 -9.79 -12.68 -3.89
C GLN A 28 -10.28 -11.37 -3.26
N LEU A 29 -9.44 -10.32 -3.26
CA LEU A 29 -9.82 -9.01 -2.73
C LEU A 29 -10.97 -8.41 -3.54
N VAL A 30 -10.86 -8.44 -4.88
CA VAL A 30 -11.91 -7.95 -5.76
C VAL A 30 -13.21 -8.72 -5.56
N GLU A 31 -13.16 -10.05 -5.48
CA GLU A 31 -14.36 -10.87 -5.26
C GLU A 31 -15.00 -10.59 -3.91
N TYR A 32 -14.20 -10.56 -2.84
CA TYR A 32 -14.68 -10.22 -1.49
C TYR A 32 -15.35 -8.84 -1.47
N CYS A 33 -14.75 -7.83 -2.09
CA CYS A 33 -15.34 -6.50 -2.18
C CYS A 33 -16.67 -6.49 -2.96
N LYS A 34 -16.85 -7.36 -3.97
CA LYS A 34 -18.12 -7.49 -4.69
C LYS A 34 -19.21 -8.10 -3.81
N GLU A 35 -18.87 -9.08 -2.98
CA GLU A 35 -19.81 -9.75 -2.08
C GLU A 35 -20.36 -8.80 -1.00
N GLU A 36 -19.56 -7.82 -0.59
CA GLU A 36 -19.94 -6.83 0.44
C GLU A 36 -20.79 -5.66 -0.11
N VAL A 37 -20.96 -5.53 -1.43
CA VAL A 37 -21.81 -4.47 -2.00
C VAL A 37 -23.25 -4.58 -1.45
N PRO A 38 -23.85 -3.49 -0.92
CA PRO A 38 -23.50 -2.08 -1.13
C PRO A 38 -22.72 -1.41 0.02
N ILE A 39 -22.19 -2.16 0.97
CA ILE A 39 -21.38 -1.61 2.07
C ILE A 39 -19.88 -1.71 1.77
N GLU A 40 -19.09 -0.92 2.50
CA GLU A 40 -17.64 -0.98 2.39
C GLU A 40 -17.08 -2.26 3.01
N ALA A 41 -16.18 -2.92 2.28
CA ALA A 41 -15.37 -4.03 2.75
C ALA A 41 -14.09 -3.49 3.42
N LEU A 42 -13.56 -4.18 4.42
CA LEU A 42 -12.28 -3.85 5.05
C LEU A 42 -11.51 -5.13 5.36
N GLY A 43 -10.19 -5.10 5.19
CA GLY A 43 -9.33 -6.22 5.56
C GLY A 43 -7.86 -5.82 5.69
N VAL A 44 -7.07 -6.73 6.27
CA VAL A 44 -5.63 -6.56 6.53
C VAL A 44 -4.82 -7.25 5.44
N LEU A 45 -3.78 -6.58 4.96
CA LEU A 45 -2.83 -7.12 3.98
C LEU A 45 -1.66 -7.80 4.70
N ILE A 46 -1.31 -9.00 4.25
CA ILE A 46 -0.31 -9.86 4.90
C ILE A 46 0.86 -10.13 3.96
N GLY A 47 2.07 -9.90 4.44
CA GLY A 47 3.25 -9.98 3.61
C GLY A 47 4.55 -9.65 4.33
N TRP A 48 5.52 -9.13 3.57
CA TRP A 48 6.83 -8.70 4.08
C TRP A 48 7.24 -7.35 3.48
N HIS A 49 7.90 -6.53 4.28
CA HIS A 49 8.77 -5.47 3.79
C HIS A 49 10.17 -6.03 3.56
N TYR A 50 10.68 -5.81 2.35
CA TYR A 50 12.03 -6.17 1.96
C TYR A 50 12.90 -4.94 1.83
N CYS A 51 14.19 -5.16 2.04
CA CYS A 51 15.23 -4.17 1.88
C CYS A 51 16.41 -4.84 1.17
N LEU A 52 16.63 -4.50 -0.10
CA LEU A 52 17.81 -4.92 -0.85
C LEU A 52 18.91 -3.88 -0.62
N SER A 53 20.02 -4.33 -0.04
CA SER A 53 21.22 -3.52 0.07
C SER A 53 22.05 -3.73 -1.19
N GLU A 54 21.98 -2.78 -2.11
CA GLU A 54 22.84 -2.73 -3.29
C GLU A 54 24.01 -1.78 -3.03
N LEU A 55 25.14 -1.99 -3.72
CA LEU A 55 26.29 -1.08 -3.68
C LEU A 55 25.83 0.36 -3.97
N ASN A 56 25.64 1.15 -2.92
CA ASN A 56 25.23 2.57 -2.89
C ASN A 56 23.72 2.90 -2.88
N SER A 57 22.81 1.93 -2.76
CA SER A 57 21.38 2.23 -2.56
C SER A 57 20.67 1.19 -1.70
N GLN A 58 19.69 1.66 -0.92
CA GLN A 58 18.81 0.81 -0.13
C GLN A 58 17.46 0.76 -0.84
N ILE A 59 17.18 -0.34 -1.54
CA ILE A 59 15.92 -0.52 -2.28
C ILE A 59 14.90 -1.20 -1.38
N ARG A 60 13.77 -0.54 -1.16
CA ARG A 60 12.67 -1.06 -0.33
C ARG A 60 11.46 -1.41 -1.18
N TYR A 61 10.84 -2.54 -0.88
CA TYR A 61 9.57 -2.94 -1.50
C TYR A 61 8.73 -3.79 -0.54
N THR A 62 7.43 -3.82 -0.75
CA THR A 62 6.49 -4.64 0.01
C THR A 62 5.98 -5.78 -0.88
N LYS A 63 5.98 -7.00 -0.37
CA LYS A 63 5.42 -8.17 -1.04
C LYS A 63 4.20 -8.65 -0.27
N ILE A 64 3.03 -8.54 -0.87
CA ILE A 64 1.77 -9.03 -0.33
C ILE A 64 1.55 -10.45 -0.82
N THR A 65 1.33 -11.37 0.12
CA THR A 65 1.09 -12.79 -0.15
C THR A 65 -0.25 -13.29 0.32
N ASP A 66 -0.89 -12.59 1.24
CA ASP A 66 -2.19 -12.97 1.76
C ASP A 66 -2.97 -11.76 2.23
N TRP A 67 -4.19 -12.03 2.66
CA TRP A 67 -5.03 -11.06 3.33
C TRP A 67 -5.91 -11.80 4.36
N VAL A 68 -6.41 -11.06 5.34
CA VAL A 68 -7.37 -11.55 6.32
C VAL A 68 -8.41 -10.47 6.60
N THR A 69 -9.57 -10.86 7.09
CA THR A 69 -10.54 -9.94 7.68
C THR A 69 -11.05 -10.52 9.00
N GLY A 70 -11.87 -9.74 9.71
CA GLY A 70 -12.59 -10.13 10.91
C GLY A 70 -13.92 -9.37 10.94
N GLU A 71 -14.57 -9.33 12.09
CA GLU A 71 -15.77 -8.51 12.26
C GLU A 71 -15.51 -7.01 12.02
N VAL A 72 -16.30 -6.41 11.12
CA VAL A 72 -16.22 -5.01 10.70
C VAL A 72 -17.57 -4.33 10.96
N ASP A 73 -17.53 -3.13 11.55
CA ASP A 73 -18.66 -2.19 11.58
C ASP A 73 -18.58 -1.37 10.28
N ALA A 74 -19.31 -1.85 9.27
CA ALA A 74 -19.29 -1.34 7.90
C ALA A 74 -20.60 -0.66 7.50
N SER A 75 -20.47 0.37 6.68
CA SER A 75 -21.57 1.14 6.13
C SER A 75 -21.22 1.64 4.73
N HIS A 76 -22.04 2.52 4.17
CA HIS A 76 -21.78 3.19 2.88
C HIS A 76 -20.91 4.46 3.02
N ILE A 77 -20.50 4.83 4.23
CA ILE A 77 -19.70 6.03 4.53
C ILE A 77 -18.39 5.71 5.27
N GLY A 78 -18.09 4.43 5.46
CA GLY A 78 -16.92 3.99 6.20
C GLY A 78 -17.04 2.56 6.70
N ALA A 79 -15.87 1.94 6.89
CA ALA A 79 -15.69 0.67 7.58
C ALA A 79 -14.59 0.78 8.64
N LYS A 80 -14.77 0.08 9.77
CA LYS A 80 -13.76 -0.07 10.82
C LYS A 80 -13.84 -1.46 11.44
N PHE A 81 -12.71 -2.02 11.86
CA PHE A 81 -12.73 -3.26 12.64
C PHE A 81 -13.35 -3.01 14.02
N THR A 82 -14.16 -3.97 14.49
CA THR A 82 -14.54 -4.02 15.90
C THR A 82 -13.39 -4.60 16.73
N GLU A 83 -13.42 -4.43 18.06
CA GLU A 83 -12.42 -5.09 18.94
C GLU A 83 -12.42 -6.62 18.77
N LYS A 84 -13.61 -7.18 18.53
CA LYS A 84 -13.79 -8.60 18.23
C LYS A 84 -13.14 -8.95 16.89
N GLY A 85 -13.37 -8.17 15.84
CA GLY A 85 -12.74 -8.38 14.54
C GLY A 85 -11.21 -8.29 14.57
N ILE A 86 -10.66 -7.38 15.38
CA ILE A 86 -9.22 -7.30 15.63
C ILE A 86 -8.69 -8.58 16.25
N THR A 87 -9.40 -9.13 17.23
CA THR A 87 -9.03 -10.38 17.89
C THR A 87 -9.11 -11.56 16.91
N GLU A 88 -10.21 -11.65 16.16
CA GLU A 88 -10.46 -12.72 15.18
C GLU A 88 -9.36 -12.78 14.12
N TYR A 89 -9.04 -11.66 13.47
CA TYR A 89 -8.03 -11.70 12.42
C TYR A 89 -6.65 -12.02 12.99
N ASN A 90 -6.33 -11.58 14.22
CA ASN A 90 -5.06 -11.93 14.85
C ASN A 90 -4.98 -13.42 15.19
N MET A 91 -6.07 -14.02 15.66
CA MET A 91 -6.15 -15.46 15.89
C MET A 91 -5.95 -16.24 14.58
N LEU A 92 -6.61 -15.82 13.49
CA LEU A 92 -6.44 -16.45 12.17
C LEU A 92 -4.98 -16.38 11.68
N LEU A 93 -4.30 -15.25 11.94
CA LEU A 93 -2.89 -15.11 11.61
C LEU A 93 -2.01 -16.02 12.46
N ASP A 94 -2.28 -16.13 13.77
CA ASP A 94 -1.52 -16.98 14.67
C ASP A 94 -1.71 -18.47 14.35
N GLU A 95 -2.93 -18.89 13.97
CA GLU A 95 -3.21 -20.26 13.53
C GLU A 95 -2.49 -20.60 12.21
N LYS A 96 -2.46 -19.66 11.27
CA LYS A 96 -1.91 -19.89 9.93
C LYS A 96 -0.39 -19.76 9.87
N TYR A 97 0.20 -18.85 10.64
CA TYR A 97 1.62 -18.50 10.56
C TYR A 97 2.40 -18.71 11.87
N GLY A 98 1.72 -19.14 12.93
CA GLY A 98 2.31 -19.34 14.26
C GLY A 98 2.31 -18.07 15.11
N SER A 99 2.15 -18.24 16.43
CA SER A 99 2.10 -17.14 17.40
C SER A 99 3.44 -16.47 17.69
N GLU A 100 4.57 -17.15 17.45
CA GLU A 100 5.94 -16.63 17.65
C GLU A 100 6.49 -15.90 16.40
N ARG A 101 5.57 -15.34 15.58
CA ARG A 101 5.73 -14.80 14.21
C ARG A 101 7.16 -14.43 13.76
N GLU A 102 7.84 -15.36 13.09
CA GLU A 102 8.91 -15.09 12.10
C GLU A 102 8.37 -15.01 10.64
N GLY A 103 7.06 -15.23 10.47
CA GLY A 103 6.37 -15.32 9.18
C GLY A 103 5.92 -13.96 8.59
N PRO A 104 5.02 -13.98 7.59
CA PRO A 104 4.46 -12.75 7.05
C PRO A 104 3.61 -12.05 8.12
N TYR A 105 3.59 -10.72 8.08
CA TYR A 105 2.93 -9.87 9.06
C TYR A 105 2.03 -8.85 8.36
N ASN A 106 1.32 -8.04 9.17
CA ASN A 106 0.50 -6.96 8.68
C ASN A 106 1.38 -5.90 7.98
N VAL A 107 1.20 -5.75 6.67
CA VAL A 107 1.90 -4.78 5.83
C VAL A 107 0.98 -3.69 5.31
N GLY A 108 -0.25 -3.60 5.81
CA GLY A 108 -1.24 -2.68 5.25
C GLY A 108 -2.70 -3.07 5.44
N LEU A 109 -3.56 -2.29 4.78
CA LEU A 109 -5.02 -2.48 4.74
C LEU A 109 -5.54 -2.41 3.31
N PHE A 110 -6.68 -3.03 3.07
CA PHE A 110 -7.53 -2.69 1.92
C PHE A 110 -8.92 -2.32 2.39
N HIS A 111 -9.60 -1.48 1.63
CA HIS A 111 -11.04 -1.28 1.79
C HIS A 111 -11.71 -0.99 0.44
N SER A 112 -13.03 -1.16 0.37
CA SER A 112 -13.80 -0.88 -0.85
C SER A 112 -14.62 0.40 -0.76
N HIS A 113 -14.77 1.07 -1.90
CA HIS A 113 -15.72 2.16 -2.14
C HIS A 113 -16.71 1.69 -3.21
N PRO A 114 -17.88 1.12 -2.86
CA PRO A 114 -18.79 0.51 -3.82
C PRO A 114 -19.70 1.56 -4.50
N PHE A 115 -19.11 2.58 -5.13
CA PHE A 115 -19.84 3.73 -5.67
C PHE A 115 -20.03 3.67 -7.20
N GLY A 116 -19.36 2.75 -7.89
CA GLY A 116 -19.39 2.65 -9.35
C GLY A 116 -18.58 3.73 -10.07
N VAL A 117 -17.65 4.38 -9.36
CA VAL A 117 -16.84 5.48 -9.88
C VAL A 117 -15.40 5.34 -9.43
N GLU A 118 -14.50 6.07 -10.08
CA GLU A 118 -13.10 6.03 -9.68
C GLU A 118 -12.95 6.46 -8.22
N PRO A 119 -12.40 5.60 -7.33
CA PRO A 119 -12.43 5.88 -5.91
C PRO A 119 -11.32 6.85 -5.52
N HIS A 120 -11.63 7.70 -4.54
CA HIS A 120 -10.72 8.67 -3.95
C HIS A 120 -10.83 8.59 -2.43
N PHE A 121 -9.74 8.87 -1.72
CA PHE A 121 -9.77 8.89 -0.26
C PHE A 121 -10.64 10.03 0.28
N SER A 122 -11.54 9.66 1.18
CA SER A 122 -12.27 10.55 2.07
C SER A 122 -11.39 11.01 3.25
N ASN A 123 -11.81 12.05 3.96
CA ASN A 123 -11.15 12.45 5.21
C ASN A 123 -11.22 11.33 6.29
N THR A 124 -12.28 10.52 6.25
CA THR A 124 -12.45 9.36 7.14
C THR A 124 -11.37 8.32 6.86
N ASP A 125 -11.07 8.09 5.59
CA ASP A 125 -10.07 7.13 5.14
C ASP A 125 -8.68 7.49 5.67
N TYR A 126 -8.26 8.75 5.48
CA TYR A 126 -7.02 9.25 6.06
C TYR A 126 -6.97 9.08 7.58
N SER A 127 -8.10 9.32 8.25
CA SER A 127 -8.20 9.17 9.69
C SER A 127 -8.06 7.71 10.13
N THR A 128 -8.51 6.74 9.33
CA THR A 128 -8.36 5.31 9.60
C THR A 128 -6.95 4.80 9.27
N PHE A 129 -6.32 5.33 8.21
CA PHE A 129 -5.04 4.84 7.69
C PHE A 129 -3.82 5.41 8.40
N LEU A 130 -3.95 6.59 8.98
CA LEU A 130 -2.86 7.25 9.70
C LEU A 130 -2.84 6.93 11.20
N VAL A 131 -3.64 5.95 11.65
CA VAL A 131 -3.61 5.44 13.03
C VAL A 131 -2.70 4.22 13.14
N PHE A 132 -2.12 4.06 14.32
CA PHE A 132 -1.42 2.83 14.69
C PHE A 132 -2.38 1.62 14.64
N PRO A 133 -1.96 0.45 14.12
CA PRO A 133 -0.60 0.09 13.68
C PRO A 133 -0.31 0.35 12.19
N TYR A 134 -1.23 0.99 11.48
CA TYR A 134 -1.16 1.13 10.02
C TYR A 134 -0.29 2.30 9.55
N ASN A 135 0.06 3.22 10.44
CA ASN A 135 0.82 4.44 10.14
C ASN A 135 2.34 4.26 9.99
N ASN A 136 2.82 3.05 9.71
CA ASN A 136 4.24 2.80 9.49
C ASN A 136 4.65 3.10 8.05
N GLU A 137 5.86 3.61 7.86
CA GLU A 137 6.46 3.79 6.53
C GLU A 137 6.49 2.46 5.77
N ASN A 138 6.20 2.50 4.47
CA ASN A 138 6.10 1.35 3.57
C ASN A 138 4.85 0.48 3.71
N ASN A 139 3.97 0.76 4.69
CA ASN A 139 2.65 0.12 4.73
C ASN A 139 1.85 0.48 3.47
N VAL A 140 1.13 -0.52 2.97
CA VAL A 140 0.39 -0.48 1.72
C VAL A 140 -1.10 -0.30 2.00
N PHE A 141 -1.74 0.52 1.19
CA PHE A 141 -3.17 0.73 1.23
C PHE A 141 -3.75 0.43 -0.14
N ILE A 142 -4.78 -0.40 -0.18
CA ILE A 142 -5.45 -0.75 -1.43
C ILE A 142 -6.89 -0.26 -1.37
N LEU A 143 -7.25 0.59 -2.32
CA LEU A 143 -8.61 1.12 -2.47
C LEU A 143 -9.24 0.47 -3.70
N ILE A 144 -10.40 -0.17 -3.50
CA ILE A 144 -11.06 -0.97 -4.52
C ILE A 144 -12.47 -0.42 -4.77
N ASP A 145 -12.84 -0.14 -6.00
CA ASP A 145 -14.26 -0.05 -6.37
C ASP A 145 -14.63 -1.27 -7.21
N PRO A 146 -15.41 -2.22 -6.65
CA PRO A 146 -15.75 -3.48 -7.29
C PRO A 146 -16.92 -3.39 -8.28
N VAL A 147 -17.65 -2.27 -8.32
CA VAL A 147 -18.94 -2.13 -9.02
C VAL A 147 -18.80 -2.05 -10.55
N PRO A 148 -17.84 -1.31 -11.13
CA PRO A 148 -17.67 -1.29 -12.58
C PRO A 148 -17.29 -2.67 -13.16
N GLU A 149 -17.57 -2.88 -14.44
CA GLU A 149 -17.22 -4.13 -15.15
C GLU A 149 -15.72 -4.46 -15.04
N THR A 150 -14.89 -3.42 -15.10
CA THR A 150 -13.47 -3.47 -14.75
C THR A 150 -13.27 -2.76 -13.40
N PRO A 151 -13.05 -3.50 -12.30
CA PRO A 151 -12.87 -2.91 -10.98
C PRO A 151 -11.73 -1.90 -10.94
N PHE A 152 -11.93 -0.81 -10.21
CA PHE A 152 -10.82 0.08 -9.87
C PHE A 152 -9.99 -0.57 -8.77
N PHE A 153 -8.67 -0.66 -8.96
CA PHE A 153 -7.74 -1.23 -8.00
C PHE A 153 -6.54 -0.29 -7.85
N LYS A 154 -6.58 0.56 -6.83
CA LYS A 154 -5.56 1.58 -6.59
C LYS A 154 -4.70 1.20 -5.40
N VAL A 155 -3.38 1.33 -5.57
CA VAL A 155 -2.39 0.99 -4.54
C VAL A 155 -1.67 2.25 -4.11
N PHE A 156 -1.60 2.45 -2.80
CA PHE A 156 -0.96 3.56 -2.14
C PHE A 156 0.04 3.06 -1.10
N GLN A 157 1.01 3.90 -0.77
CA GLN A 157 2.01 3.59 0.23
C GLN A 157 2.29 4.83 1.08
N LEU A 158 2.46 4.63 2.39
CA LEU A 158 2.92 5.69 3.28
C LEU A 158 4.42 5.94 3.07
N GLN A 159 4.75 7.17 2.72
CA GLN A 159 6.12 7.63 2.50
C GLN A 159 6.42 8.89 3.31
N ILE A 160 7.68 9.06 3.71
CA ILE A 160 8.14 10.27 4.37
C ILE A 160 8.64 11.26 3.31
N ILE A 161 7.84 12.27 3.00
CA ILE A 161 8.18 13.34 2.05
C ILE A 161 8.37 14.63 2.84
N LYS A 162 9.56 15.24 2.75
CA LYS A 162 9.89 16.50 3.46
C LYS A 162 9.56 16.44 4.98
N ASN A 163 9.90 15.33 5.62
CA ASN A 163 9.63 15.04 7.04
C ASN A 163 8.15 14.94 7.42
N LYS A 164 7.25 14.74 6.44
CA LYS A 164 5.83 14.47 6.67
C LYS A 164 5.48 13.11 6.11
N LEU A 165 4.65 12.36 6.85
CA LEU A 165 4.10 11.11 6.37
C LEU A 165 2.95 11.41 5.40
N GLU A 166 3.12 11.03 4.14
CA GLU A 166 2.16 11.26 3.07
C GLU A 166 1.75 9.91 2.47
N LEU A 167 0.46 9.78 2.11
CA LEU A 167 -0.06 8.61 1.43
C LEU A 167 0.01 8.87 -0.08
N VAL A 168 0.80 8.07 -0.78
CA VAL A 168 1.14 8.32 -2.19
C VAL A 168 0.69 7.16 -3.05
N GLN A 169 0.04 7.45 -4.17
CA GLN A 169 -0.31 6.41 -5.16
C GLN A 169 0.97 5.92 -5.85
N ILE A 170 1.17 4.62 -5.87
CA ILE A 170 2.40 3.99 -6.35
C ILE A 170 2.13 2.94 -7.44
N PRO A 171 3.09 2.67 -8.33
CA PRO A 171 3.01 1.54 -9.25
C PRO A 171 3.15 0.22 -8.48
N TRP A 172 2.48 -0.83 -8.94
CA TRP A 172 2.55 -2.16 -8.35
C TRP A 172 2.58 -3.23 -9.44
N ILE A 173 3.01 -4.44 -9.09
CA ILE A 173 3.03 -5.60 -9.98
C ILE A 173 2.23 -6.76 -9.39
N GLU A 174 1.40 -7.37 -10.23
CA GLU A 174 0.85 -8.70 -9.97
C GLU A 174 1.91 -9.78 -10.27
N TYR A 175 2.10 -10.73 -9.36
CA TYR A 175 2.94 -11.90 -9.62
C TYR A 175 2.20 -13.21 -9.34
N SER A 176 2.53 -14.24 -10.12
CA SER A 176 2.06 -15.60 -9.88
C SER A 176 3.27 -16.53 -9.75
N PRO A 177 3.41 -17.29 -8.65
CA PRO A 177 4.41 -18.34 -8.59
C PRO A 177 4.05 -19.37 -9.65
N ILE A 178 4.84 -19.46 -10.71
CA ILE A 178 4.64 -20.47 -11.74
C ILE A 178 4.83 -21.82 -11.06
N SER A 179 3.75 -22.61 -10.97
CA SER A 179 3.80 -23.99 -10.48
C SER A 179 4.52 -24.86 -11.50
N LYS A 180 5.85 -24.90 -11.43
CA LYS A 180 6.63 -25.99 -11.99
C LYS A 180 7.65 -26.39 -10.95
N ASP A 181 7.33 -27.49 -10.26
CA ASP A 181 8.22 -28.33 -9.48
C ASP A 181 8.94 -27.65 -8.30
N PHE A 182 8.41 -27.92 -7.09
CA PHE A 182 9.07 -27.67 -5.80
C PHE A 182 10.27 -28.62 -5.56
N GLU A 183 11.03 -28.92 -6.61
CA GLU A 183 12.35 -29.55 -6.54
C GLU A 183 13.35 -28.64 -7.27
N GLY A 184 14.04 -27.80 -6.49
CA GLY A 184 15.28 -27.18 -6.94
C GLY A 184 15.19 -25.72 -7.39
N TYR A 185 14.84 -24.81 -6.47
CA TYR A 185 15.48 -23.49 -6.51
C TYR A 185 16.93 -23.61 -6.01
N LYS A 186 17.80 -24.13 -6.90
CA LYS A 186 19.13 -23.58 -7.01
C LYS A 186 18.95 -22.16 -7.55
N GLN A 187 19.55 -21.20 -6.87
CA GLN A 187 19.74 -19.83 -7.29
C GLN A 187 20.09 -19.77 -8.80
N ILE A 188 19.13 -19.35 -9.65
CA ILE A 188 19.37 -19.18 -11.09
C ILE A 188 19.80 -17.73 -11.31
N LYS A 189 21.03 -17.61 -11.80
CA LYS A 189 21.61 -16.42 -12.42
C LYS A 189 20.63 -15.86 -13.46
N THR A 190 20.36 -14.57 -13.36
CA THR A 190 19.63 -13.80 -14.35
C THR A 190 20.48 -13.63 -15.60
N ASP A 191 20.20 -14.43 -16.61
CA ASP A 191 20.46 -14.09 -18.00
C ASP A 191 19.16 -14.35 -18.77
N GLU A 192 18.80 -13.40 -19.64
CA GLU A 192 17.73 -13.45 -20.64
C GLU A 192 16.26 -13.32 -20.16
N ILE A 193 15.79 -12.07 -20.11
CA ILE A 193 14.46 -11.75 -20.66
C ILE A 193 14.63 -10.58 -21.64
N ILE A 194 14.53 -10.93 -22.92
CA ILE A 194 14.42 -10.01 -24.05
C ILE A 194 12.96 -9.55 -24.11
N GLY A 195 12.76 -8.23 -24.05
CA GLY A 195 11.51 -7.57 -24.41
C GLY A 195 11.88 -6.25 -25.08
N GLU A 196 11.97 -6.27 -26.41
CA GLU A 196 12.22 -5.08 -27.22
C GLU A 196 11.03 -4.11 -27.08
N VAL A 197 11.33 -2.86 -26.73
CA VAL A 197 10.39 -1.74 -26.84
C VAL A 197 10.77 -0.96 -28.10
N PRO A 198 9.85 -0.74 -29.06
CA PRO A 198 10.16 0.09 -30.23
C PRO A 198 10.37 1.53 -29.79
N VAL A 199 11.54 2.08 -30.12
CA VAL A 199 11.82 3.51 -30.02
C VAL A 199 11.24 4.17 -31.27
N GLU A 200 10.09 4.83 -31.15
CA GLU A 200 9.69 5.82 -32.15
C GLU A 200 10.41 7.13 -31.86
N THR A 201 11.47 7.38 -32.63
CA THR A 201 12.04 8.72 -32.79
C THR A 201 11.15 9.52 -33.72
N ASN A 202 10.66 10.67 -33.27
CA ASN A 202 10.34 11.77 -34.18
C ASN A 202 10.91 13.07 -33.62
N LEU A 203 11.85 13.59 -34.39
CA LEU A 203 12.56 14.85 -34.25
C LEU A 203 11.86 15.86 -35.17
N GLU A 204 11.46 16.99 -34.59
CA GLU A 204 11.68 18.37 -35.08
C GLU A 204 10.47 19.33 -35.09
N LYS A 205 10.70 20.42 -34.35
CA LYS A 205 10.58 21.85 -34.68
C LYS A 205 9.27 22.61 -34.46
N ASP A 206 9.46 23.63 -33.61
CA ASP A 206 8.97 25.01 -33.65
C ASP A 206 7.46 25.27 -33.71
N GLN A 207 6.95 25.97 -32.68
CA GLN A 207 6.75 27.42 -32.78
C GLN A 207 6.29 28.01 -31.44
N SER A 208 7.03 29.04 -31.03
CA SER A 208 6.70 30.00 -29.99
C SER A 208 5.47 30.84 -30.36
N GLN A 209 4.44 30.91 -29.50
CA GLN A 209 3.56 32.09 -29.39
C GLN A 209 3.02 32.30 -27.97
N ASN A 210 3.13 33.57 -27.57
CA ASN A 210 2.65 34.26 -26.37
C ASN A 210 1.10 34.27 -26.26
N ILE A 211 0.53 33.87 -25.12
CA ILE A 211 -0.73 34.37 -24.51
C ILE A 211 -0.60 34.05 -23.01
N GLY A 212 -0.52 34.97 -22.05
CA GLY A 212 -1.52 35.96 -21.69
C GLY A 212 -2.14 35.55 -20.34
N ASN A 213 -1.74 36.24 -19.27
CA ASN A 213 -2.17 36.05 -17.88
C ASN A 213 -3.70 36.07 -17.72
N ASN A 214 -4.23 35.24 -16.82
CA ASN A 214 -5.26 35.62 -15.85
C ASN A 214 -5.29 34.63 -14.68
N LEU A 215 -4.89 35.14 -13.50
CA LEU A 215 -5.04 34.53 -12.20
C LEU A 215 -6.51 34.68 -11.74
N SER A 216 -7.12 33.60 -11.25
CA SER A 216 -8.21 33.70 -10.29
C SER A 216 -7.88 32.78 -9.11
N GLU A 217 -7.63 33.41 -7.96
CA GLU A 217 -7.37 32.78 -6.68
C GLU A 217 -8.63 32.02 -6.22
N LYS A 218 -8.47 30.76 -5.85
CA LYS A 218 -9.34 30.07 -4.90
C LYS A 218 -8.45 29.58 -3.78
N GLU A 219 -8.71 30.10 -2.59
CA GLU A 219 -8.00 29.76 -1.36
C GLU A 219 -8.33 28.32 -0.95
N ASP A 220 -7.30 27.48 -0.84
CA ASP A 220 -7.40 26.17 -0.21
C ASP A 220 -7.44 26.33 1.33
N PRO A 221 -8.21 25.52 2.07
CA PRO A 221 -8.28 25.60 3.52
C PRO A 221 -6.92 25.23 4.16
N ILE A 222 -6.44 26.14 5.00
CA ILE A 222 -5.23 26.01 5.81
C ILE A 222 -5.41 24.84 6.80
N PHE A 223 -4.69 23.74 6.58
CA PHE A 223 -4.53 22.67 7.55
C PHE A 223 -3.56 23.10 8.66
N ASN A 224 -4.07 23.29 9.88
CA ASN A 224 -3.23 23.52 11.05
C ASN A 224 -2.73 22.16 11.58
N PRO A 225 -1.42 21.86 11.51
CA PRO A 225 -0.88 20.67 12.15
C PRO A 225 -1.00 20.76 13.68
N PRO A 226 -1.11 19.62 14.40
CA PRO A 226 -1.17 19.60 15.85
C PRO A 226 0.09 20.22 16.47
N ASN A 227 -0.10 20.83 17.65
CA ASN A 227 0.93 21.59 18.35
C ASN A 227 2.07 20.66 18.82
N VAL A 228 3.30 21.16 18.81
CA VAL A 228 4.53 20.45 19.18
C VAL A 228 4.49 19.92 20.64
N GLU A 229 3.58 20.43 21.47
CA GLU A 229 3.32 19.91 22.81
C GLU A 229 2.60 18.56 22.83
N ASP A 230 1.75 18.25 21.84
CA ASP A 230 1.01 16.99 21.75
C ASP A 230 1.92 15.78 21.44
N ILE A 231 3.04 16.04 20.75
CA ILE A 231 4.03 15.00 20.37
C ILE A 231 4.85 14.55 21.60
N LYS A 232 5.11 15.44 22.57
CA LYS A 232 5.90 15.12 23.77
C LYS A 232 5.13 14.23 24.76
N ASP A 233 3.80 14.32 24.79
CA ASP A 233 2.97 13.47 25.64
C ASP A 233 2.83 12.03 25.10
N ILE A 234 2.95 11.85 23.78
CA ILE A 234 3.04 10.51 23.17
C ILE A 234 4.37 9.84 23.52
N GLU A 235 5.50 10.56 23.50
CA GLU A 235 6.80 10.02 23.91
C GLU A 235 6.89 9.72 25.41
N ARG A 236 6.22 10.50 26.27
CA ARG A 236 6.13 10.21 27.72
C ARG A 236 5.34 8.94 28.01
N LYS A 237 4.30 8.61 27.24
CA LYS A 237 3.52 7.38 27.42
C LYS A 237 4.27 6.12 26.96
N LYS A 238 5.20 6.21 26.00
CA LYS A 238 6.04 5.07 25.56
C LYS A 238 7.07 4.62 26.62
N LYS A 239 7.42 5.46 27.59
CA LYS A 239 8.41 5.13 28.64
C LYS A 239 7.86 4.39 29.86
N LYS A 240 6.55 4.12 29.94
CA LYS A 240 5.91 3.59 31.17
C LYS A 240 5.61 2.09 31.16
N TYR A 241 5.90 1.37 30.08
CA TYR A 241 5.81 -0.09 30.04
C TYR A 241 7.22 -0.69 30.02
N SER A 242 7.76 -0.93 31.22
CA SER A 242 8.98 -1.70 31.41
C SER A 242 8.61 -3.18 31.49
N LEU A 243 9.25 -4.00 30.65
CA LEU A 243 9.14 -5.47 30.59
C LEU A 243 9.66 -6.20 31.85
N LYS A 244 9.78 -5.53 33.00
CA LYS A 244 10.27 -6.11 34.27
C LYS A 244 9.17 -6.55 35.23
N ASP A 245 7.91 -6.37 34.89
CA ASP A 245 6.77 -6.77 35.74
C ASP A 245 6.10 -8.08 35.29
N TYR A 246 6.76 -8.87 34.43
CA TYR A 246 6.21 -10.13 33.88
C TYR A 246 7.14 -11.36 34.00
N PHE A 247 8.10 -11.35 34.94
CA PHE A 247 8.84 -12.55 35.35
C PHE A 247 9.04 -12.61 36.85
#